data_AF-A0A3A5M8X4-F1
#
_entry.id   AF-A0A3A5M8X4-F1
#
_cell.length_a   1.000
_cell.length_b   1.000
_cell.length_c   1.000
_cell.angle_alpha   90.00
_cell.angle_beta   90.00
_cell.angle_gamma   90.00
#
_symmetry.space_group_name_H-M   'P 1'
#
loop_
_entity.id
_entity.type
_entity.pdbx_description
1 polymer ?
#
loop_
_entity_poly.entity_id
_entity_poly.type
_entity_poly.pdbx_seq_one_letter_code
_entity_poly.pdbx_strand_id
1 'polypeptide(L)'
;MESVRGKKIVVQNASARMLEAGVCGLWIEVAGENFERIHLAPTTSPVHRQQFINHEFGHMILGHKKERISVERIARLAPLIPLDAIAFALARSGFTDEQEALAEAIGDRLALIMLHDGPDAAHGTPTGFGRVL
;
A
#
# COMPACT_ATOMS: atom_id res chain seq x y z
N MET A 1 -11.18 2.46 -0.21
CA MET A 1 -10.30 1.49 -0.89
C MET A 1 -10.78 0.06 -0.68
N GLU A 2 -10.85 -0.45 0.56
CA GLU A 2 -11.27 -1.83 0.84
C GLU A 2 -12.64 -2.20 0.27
N SER A 3 -13.62 -1.29 0.30
CA SER A 3 -14.95 -1.48 -0.31
C SER A 3 -14.89 -1.69 -1.82
N VAL A 4 -14.04 -0.94 -2.52
CA VAL A 4 -13.82 -1.06 -3.97
C VAL A 4 -13.10 -2.37 -4.30
N ARG A 5 -12.15 -2.77 -3.45
CA ARG A 5 -11.35 -3.99 -3.66
C ARG A 5 -12.05 -5.27 -3.20
N GLY A 6 -13.04 -5.18 -2.32
CA GLY A 6 -13.70 -6.33 -1.70
C GLY A 6 -12.80 -7.13 -0.74
N LYS A 7 -11.66 -6.57 -0.34
CA LYS A 7 -10.67 -7.19 0.57
C LYS A 7 -10.21 -6.20 1.62
N LYS A 8 -9.94 -6.70 2.82
CA LYS A 8 -9.26 -5.89 3.85
C LYS A 8 -7.83 -5.57 3.40
N ILE A 9 -7.30 -4.43 3.80
CA ILE A 9 -5.91 -4.01 3.58
C ILE A 9 -5.23 -3.90 4.93
N VAL A 10 -4.21 -4.72 5.15
CA VAL A 10 -3.45 -4.77 6.40
C VAL A 10 -2.09 -4.12 6.18
N VAL A 11 -1.80 -3.08 6.95
CA VAL A 11 -0.48 -2.42 6.94
C VAL A 11 0.40 -3.04 8.02
N GLN A 12 1.60 -3.46 7.65
CA GLN A 12 2.58 -4.06 8.55
C GLN A 12 4.00 -3.61 8.22
N ASN A 13 4.93 -3.85 9.14
CA ASN A 13 6.32 -3.49 8.92
C ASN A 13 6.95 -4.41 7.85
N ALA A 14 7.80 -3.83 7.01
CA ALA A 14 8.67 -4.56 6.10
C ALA A 14 9.69 -5.38 6.91
N SER A 15 10.06 -6.56 6.39
CA SER A 15 11.08 -7.38 7.03
C SER A 15 12.48 -6.81 6.81
N ALA A 16 13.46 -7.23 7.61
CA ALA A 16 14.87 -6.83 7.42
C ALA A 16 15.36 -7.05 5.97
N ARG A 17 14.99 -8.18 5.36
CA ARG A 17 15.37 -8.50 3.96
C ARG A 17 14.78 -7.51 2.95
N MET A 18 13.57 -7.03 3.18
CA MET A 18 12.94 -6.03 2.33
C MET A 18 13.64 -4.66 2.49
N LEU A 19 14.02 -4.31 3.70
CA LEU A 19 14.77 -3.07 3.98
C LEU A 19 16.16 -3.08 3.35
N GLU A 20 16.89 -4.20 3.46
CA GLU A 20 18.19 -4.39 2.79
C GLU A 20 18.09 -4.24 1.27
N ALA A 21 16.91 -4.48 0.69
CA ALA A 21 16.62 -4.31 -0.72
C ALA A 21 16.24 -2.88 -1.12
N GLY A 22 16.13 -1.96 -0.15
CA GLY A 22 15.69 -0.59 -0.39
C GLY A 22 14.17 -0.43 -0.55
N VAL A 23 13.36 -1.41 -0.12
CA VAL A 23 11.90 -1.34 -0.23
C VAL A 23 11.34 -0.35 0.81
N CYS A 24 10.76 0.75 0.35
CA CYS A 24 10.06 1.72 1.18
C CYS A 24 8.60 1.32 1.46
N GLY A 25 7.96 0.69 0.47
CA GLY A 25 6.59 0.19 0.51
C GLY A 25 6.46 -1.02 -0.42
N LEU A 26 5.59 -1.96 -0.07
CA LEU A 26 5.21 -3.05 -0.97
C LEU A 26 3.81 -3.57 -0.69
N TRP A 27 2.92 -3.39 -1.65
CA TRP A 27 1.59 -3.97 -1.65
C TRP A 27 1.57 -5.40 -2.24
N ILE A 28 1.14 -6.38 -1.45
CA ILE A 28 1.07 -7.81 -1.82
C ILE A 28 -0.36 -8.32 -1.74
N GLU A 29 -0.77 -9.09 -2.75
CA GLU A 29 -2.01 -9.85 -2.75
C GLU A 29 -1.65 -11.32 -2.91
N VAL A 30 -2.13 -12.14 -1.99
CA VAL A 30 -2.01 -13.59 -2.07
C VAL A 30 -3.37 -14.13 -2.50
N ALA A 31 -3.37 -14.99 -3.52
CA ALA A 31 -4.61 -15.63 -3.96
C ALA A 31 -5.24 -16.43 -2.80
N GLY A 32 -6.56 -16.60 -2.80
CA GLY A 32 -7.27 -17.35 -1.76
C GLY A 32 -7.36 -16.68 -0.38
N GLU A 33 -6.66 -15.57 -0.13
CA GLU A 33 -6.82 -14.80 1.09
C GLU A 33 -7.87 -13.69 0.96
N ASN A 34 -8.57 -13.45 2.06
CA ASN A 34 -9.62 -12.41 2.15
C ASN A 34 -9.05 -11.01 2.47
N PHE A 35 -7.73 -10.85 2.39
CA PHE A 35 -7.05 -9.60 2.67
C PHE A 35 -5.79 -9.43 1.82
N GLU A 36 -5.32 -8.20 1.74
CA GLU A 36 -4.09 -7.78 1.09
C GLU A 36 -3.19 -7.12 2.13
N ARG A 37 -1.88 -7.09 1.86
CA ARG A 37 -0.89 -6.50 2.76
C ARG A 37 -0.21 -5.33 2.12
N ILE A 38 0.12 -4.33 2.92
CA ILE A 38 1.14 -3.34 2.61
C ILE A 38 2.27 -3.52 3.63
N HIS A 39 3.47 -3.76 3.15
CA HIS A 39 4.69 -3.78 3.95
C HIS A 39 5.37 -2.42 3.85
N LEU A 40 5.56 -1.74 4.97
CA LEU A 40 6.17 -0.40 5.00
C LEU A 40 7.52 -0.43 5.69
N ALA A 41 8.47 0.32 5.14
CA ALA A 41 9.68 0.64 5.86
C ALA A 41 9.34 1.42 7.15
N PRO A 42 10.02 1.12 8.28
CA PRO A 42 9.82 1.87 9.50
C PRO A 42 10.31 3.31 9.31
N THR A 43 9.53 4.27 9.78
CA THR A 43 9.88 5.69 9.77
C THR A 43 9.24 6.37 10.97
N THR A 44 9.97 7.30 11.58
CA THR A 44 9.46 8.14 12.68
C THR A 44 8.66 9.34 12.19
N SER A 45 8.71 9.65 10.89
CA SER A 45 7.94 10.73 10.27
C SER A 45 6.53 10.24 9.92
N PRO A 46 5.47 10.78 10.55
CA PRO A 46 4.09 10.42 10.19
C PRO A 46 3.76 10.77 8.74
N VAL A 47 4.33 11.87 8.24
CA VAL A 47 4.15 12.32 6.85
C VAL A 47 4.78 11.33 5.87
N HIS A 48 6.01 10.88 6.11
CA HIS A 48 6.64 9.87 5.25
C HIS A 48 5.89 8.54 5.30
N ARG A 49 5.42 8.14 6.49
CA ARG A 49 4.60 6.92 6.62
C ARG A 49 3.33 7.02 5.79
N GLN A 50 2.65 8.16 5.84
CA GLN A 50 1.43 8.38 5.07
C GLN A 50 1.72 8.42 3.57
N GLN A 51 2.82 9.02 3.14
CA GLN A 51 3.21 9.04 1.73
C GLN A 51 3.49 7.64 1.19
N PHE A 52 4.20 6.79 1.95
CA PHE A 52 4.38 5.40 1.55
C PHE A 52 3.03 4.68 1.37
N ILE A 53 2.06 4.89 2.25
CA ILE A 53 0.71 4.32 2.09
C ILE A 53 0.00 4.88 0.85
N ASN A 54 0.08 6.18 0.63
CA ASN A 54 -0.56 6.85 -0.49
C ASN A 54 0.03 6.38 -1.83
N HIS A 55 1.34 6.18 -1.90
CA HIS A 55 2.03 5.59 -3.04
C HIS A 55 1.49 4.18 -3.36
N GLU A 56 1.38 3.30 -2.36
CA GLU A 56 0.82 1.96 -2.54
C GLU A 56 -0.66 1.99 -2.98
N PHE A 57 -1.43 2.96 -2.49
CA PHE A 57 -2.78 3.21 -3.00
C PHE A 57 -2.77 3.75 -4.43
N GLY A 58 -1.76 4.51 -4.84
CA GLY A 58 -1.53 4.90 -6.23
C GLY A 58 -1.48 3.70 -7.16
N HIS A 59 -0.69 2.67 -6.82
CA HIS A 59 -0.66 1.41 -7.56
C HIS A 59 -2.04 0.74 -7.64
N MET A 60 -2.81 0.74 -6.53
CA MET A 60 -4.16 0.17 -6.51
C MET A 60 -5.13 0.94 -7.41
N ILE A 61 -5.10 2.27 -7.39
CA ILE A 61 -6.00 3.16 -8.15
C ILE A 61 -5.73 3.03 -9.65
N LEU A 62 -4.45 3.06 -10.03
CA LEU A 62 -4.03 2.95 -11.42
C LEU A 62 -4.18 1.53 -11.97
N GLY A 63 -4.54 0.56 -11.12
CA GLY A 63 -4.69 -0.83 -11.51
C GLY A 63 -3.37 -1.45 -11.97
N HIS A 64 -2.24 -0.97 -11.45
CA HIS A 64 -0.92 -1.55 -11.73
C HIS A 64 -0.96 -3.02 -11.32
N LYS A 65 -0.93 -3.90 -12.32
CA LYS A 65 -1.14 -5.33 -12.12
C LYS A 65 0.11 -5.92 -11.47
N LYS A 66 -0.09 -6.45 -10.28
CA LYS A 66 0.88 -7.27 -9.56
C LYS A 66 1.32 -8.47 -10.39
N GLU A 67 2.55 -8.90 -10.17
CA GLU A 67 2.87 -10.31 -10.28
C GLU A 67 1.96 -11.09 -9.31
N ARG A 68 0.93 -11.75 -9.85
CA ARG A 68 0.06 -12.61 -9.06
C ARG A 68 0.82 -13.89 -8.73
N ILE A 69 1.24 -14.04 -7.48
CA ILE A 69 1.72 -15.35 -7.03
C ILE A 69 0.50 -16.21 -6.69
N SER A 70 0.37 -17.33 -7.39
CA SER A 70 -0.68 -18.31 -7.11
C SER A 70 -0.46 -18.96 -5.74
N VAL A 71 -1.54 -19.39 -5.08
CA VAL A 71 -1.48 -20.09 -3.79
C VAL A 71 -0.62 -21.34 -3.88
N GLU A 72 -0.68 -22.05 -5.00
CA GLU A 72 0.09 -23.27 -5.24
C GLU A 72 1.58 -22.95 -5.36
N ARG A 73 1.93 -21.79 -5.93
CA ARG A 73 3.33 -21.34 -5.99
C ARG A 73 3.82 -20.91 -4.60
N ILE A 74 3.01 -20.20 -3.81
CA ILE A 74 3.34 -19.89 -2.41
C ILE A 74 3.43 -21.18 -1.59
N ALA A 75 2.48 -22.09 -1.67
CA ALA A 75 2.46 -23.33 -0.90
C ALA A 75 3.61 -24.27 -1.23
N ARG A 76 4.11 -24.27 -2.48
CA ARG A 76 5.33 -25.01 -2.85
C ARG A 76 6.61 -24.34 -2.35
N LEU A 77 6.64 -23.01 -2.29
CA LEU A 77 7.83 -22.26 -1.91
C LEU A 77 7.90 -22.02 -0.40
N ALA A 78 6.79 -21.77 0.28
CA ALA A 78 6.72 -21.40 1.70
C ALA A 78 7.36 -22.43 2.67
N PRO A 79 7.31 -23.75 2.41
CA PRO A 79 8.05 -24.72 3.22
C PRO A 79 9.57 -24.65 3.03
N LEU A 80 10.02 -24.10 1.91
CA LEU A 80 11.43 -24.07 1.48
C LEU A 80 12.06 -22.68 1.56
N ILE A 81 11.23 -21.64 1.48
CA ILE A 81 11.59 -20.24 1.31
C ILE A 81 10.65 -19.41 2.19
N PRO A 82 11.19 -18.65 3.15
CA PRO A 82 10.40 -17.70 3.94
C PRO A 82 9.56 -16.75 3.08
N LEU A 83 8.34 -16.44 3.53
CA LEU A 83 7.42 -15.57 2.79
C LEU A 83 8.02 -14.18 2.52
N ASP A 84 8.90 -13.69 3.38
CA ASP A 84 9.58 -12.42 3.19
C ASP A 84 10.67 -12.47 2.11
N ALA A 85 11.28 -13.65 1.87
CA ALA A 85 12.15 -13.87 0.72
C ALA A 85 11.37 -13.96 -0.60
N ILE A 86 10.13 -14.47 -0.56
CA ILE A 86 9.20 -14.42 -1.70
C ILE A 86 8.79 -12.97 -1.98
N ALA A 87 8.45 -12.20 -0.93
CA ALA A 87 8.15 -10.77 -1.04
C ALA A 87 9.35 -9.97 -1.57
N PHE A 88 10.57 -10.27 -1.12
CA PHE A 88 11.81 -9.68 -1.64
C PHE A 88 11.99 -9.93 -3.14
N ALA A 89 11.75 -11.16 -3.61
CA ALA A 89 11.88 -11.48 -5.01
C ALA A 89 10.89 -10.69 -5.87
N LEU A 90 9.64 -10.54 -5.40
CA LEU A 90 8.61 -9.72 -6.07
C LEU A 90 8.94 -8.23 -6.10
N ALA A 91 9.54 -7.71 -5.02
CA ALA A 91 9.91 -6.30 -4.93
C ALA A 91 10.90 -5.87 -6.03
N ARG A 92 11.65 -6.83 -6.60
CA ARG A 92 12.66 -6.57 -7.65
C ARG A 92 12.13 -6.72 -9.08
N SER A 93 10.91 -7.22 -9.29
CA SER A 93 10.37 -7.58 -10.61
C SER A 93 9.10 -6.82 -11.01
N GLY A 94 8.58 -5.93 -10.16
CA GLY A 94 7.16 -5.57 -10.20
C GLY A 94 6.69 -4.50 -11.18
N PHE A 95 7.43 -3.40 -11.34
CA PHE A 95 6.92 -2.18 -11.98
C PHE A 95 7.96 -1.47 -12.84
N THR A 96 7.50 -0.76 -13.87
CA THR A 96 8.34 0.13 -14.68
C THR A 96 8.53 1.48 -13.99
N ASP A 97 9.59 2.21 -14.34
CA ASP A 97 9.84 3.57 -13.84
C ASP A 97 8.62 4.50 -14.05
N GLU A 98 7.89 4.32 -15.15
CA GLU A 98 6.67 5.08 -15.44
C GLU A 98 5.53 4.72 -14.46
N GLN A 99 5.36 3.43 -14.15
CA GLN A 99 4.35 2.99 -13.18
C GLN A 99 4.66 3.51 -11.77
N GLU A 100 5.93 3.48 -11.37
CA GLU A 100 6.38 4.05 -10.10
C GLU A 100 6.15 5.57 -10.05
N ALA A 101 6.51 6.29 -11.10
CA ALA A 101 6.31 7.74 -11.18
C ALA A 101 4.83 8.13 -11.15
N LEU A 102 3.96 7.38 -11.82
CA LEU A 102 2.51 7.61 -11.78
C LEU A 102 1.91 7.28 -10.41
N ALA A 103 2.36 6.20 -9.77
CA ALA A 103 1.92 5.85 -8.42
C ALA A 103 2.31 6.94 -7.41
N GLU A 104 3.54 7.47 -7.50
CA GLU A 104 4.00 8.60 -6.69
C GLU A 104 3.15 9.85 -6.94
N ALA A 105 2.87 10.19 -8.20
CA ALA A 105 2.05 11.35 -8.54
C ALA A 105 0.61 11.25 -7.99
N ILE A 106 0.02 10.06 -8.00
CA ILE A 106 -1.27 9.82 -7.33
C ILE A 106 -1.11 9.93 -5.82
N GLY A 107 -0.02 9.42 -5.25
CA GLY A 107 0.29 9.52 -3.83
C GLY A 107 0.36 10.98 -3.34
N ASP A 108 1.08 11.82 -4.07
CA ASP A 108 1.16 13.26 -3.85
C ASP A 108 -0.23 13.92 -3.92
N ARG A 109 -1.03 13.55 -4.92
CA ARG A 109 -2.38 14.10 -5.06
C ARG A 109 -3.27 13.74 -3.88
N LEU A 110 -3.18 12.50 -3.37
CA LEU A 110 -3.90 12.08 -2.18
C LEU A 110 -3.46 12.88 -0.94
N ALA A 111 -2.15 13.11 -0.78
CA ALA A 111 -1.63 13.92 0.32
C ALA A 111 -2.17 15.36 0.29
N LEU A 112 -2.23 15.97 -0.90
CA LEU A 112 -2.80 17.32 -1.07
C LEU A 112 -4.29 17.37 -0.74
N ILE A 113 -5.07 16.36 -1.13
CA ILE A 113 -6.49 16.26 -0.79
C ILE A 113 -6.66 16.14 0.73
N MET A 114 -5.90 15.24 1.37
CA MET A 114 -5.96 15.06 2.84
C MET A 114 -5.58 16.34 3.60
N LEU A 115 -4.60 17.11 3.08
CA LEU A 115 -4.21 18.39 3.66
C LEU A 115 -5.33 19.44 3.54
N HIS A 116 -6.04 19.47 2.41
CA HIS A 116 -7.18 20.36 2.20
C HIS A 116 -8.38 19.97 3.06
N ASP A 117 -8.62 18.66 3.24
CA ASP A 117 -9.73 18.13 4.05
C ASP A 117 -9.44 18.21 5.56
N GLY A 118 -8.16 18.27 5.97
CA GLY A 118 -7.73 18.40 7.36
C GLY A 118 -8.38 19.56 8.14
N PRO A 119 -8.48 20.78 7.60
CA PRO A 119 -9.23 21.86 8.23
C PRO A 119 -10.74 21.54 8.35
N ASP A 120 -11.39 20.96 7.36
CA ASP A 120 -12.84 20.69 7.42
C ASP A 120 -13.20 19.50 8.32
N ALA A 121 -12.35 18.47 8.37
CA ALA A 121 -12.52 17.32 9.26
C ALA A 121 -12.32 17.69 10.75
N ALA A 122 -11.42 18.63 11.05
CA ALA A 122 -11.23 19.16 12.40
C ALA A 122 -12.41 20.05 12.88
N HIS A 123 -13.25 20.53 11.97
CA HIS A 123 -14.36 21.44 12.26
C HIS A 123 -15.76 20.83 12.07
N GLY A 124 -15.83 19.54 11.72
CA GLY A 124 -17.08 18.81 11.44
C GLY A 124 -17.65 19.13 10.05
N THR A 125 -18.12 18.10 9.34
CA THR A 125 -18.65 18.25 7.98
C THR A 125 -19.82 19.25 7.97
N PRO A 126 -19.81 20.29 7.11
CA PRO A 126 -20.93 21.21 7.02
C PRO A 126 -22.16 20.48 6.50
N THR A 127 -23.21 20.39 7.32
CA THR A 127 -24.54 19.96 6.85
C THR A 127 -25.43 21.18 6.67
N GLY A 128 -26.49 21.05 5.86
CA GLY A 128 -27.53 22.07 5.69
C GLY A 128 -28.32 22.42 6.96
N PHE A 129 -28.01 21.78 8.10
CA PHE A 129 -28.63 22.02 9.41
C PHE A 129 -27.62 22.52 10.47
N GLY A 130 -26.39 22.89 10.07
CA GLY A 130 -25.32 23.29 10.97
C GLY A 130 -24.37 22.14 11.35
N ARG A 131 -23.41 22.45 12.24
CA ARG A 131 -22.36 21.51 12.69
C ARG A 131 -22.91 20.57 13.76
N VAL A 132 -22.73 19.27 13.58
CA VAL A 132 -23.02 18.25 14.61
C VAL A 132 -21.67 17.87 15.24
N LEU A 133 -21.57 18.07 16.56
CA LEU A 133 -20.44 17.65 17.40
C LEU A 133 -20.46 16.13 17.61
#